data_AF-A0A2V9KY24-F1
#
_entry.id   AF-A0A2V9KY24-F1
#
_cell.length_a   1.000
_cell.length_b   1.000
_cell.length_c   1.000
_cell.angle_alpha   90.00
_cell.angle_beta   90.00
_cell.angle_gamma   90.00
#
_symmetry.space_group_name_H-M   'P 1'
#
loop_
_entity.id
_entity.type
_entity.pdbx_description
1 polymer ?
#
loop_
_entity_poly.entity_id
_entity_poly.type
_entity_poly.pdbx_seq_one_letter_code
_entity_poly.pdbx_strand_id
1 'polypeptide(L)'
;MKADHCLERGTDLKRRVTNCSLKAISCCLFLLLAPLHAADWPTFGHDPQRTGYAFEEDAFSVQNVSGLELKWKTQVKNEPKSLTALTAPVVAAGVATLKGVKTLVYVAGSDNHFYALDASDGSVVWSRDFENHVLPKDAGMWLCPNNLNATPTIDRDRNAIYAVSADGRLWGLDLGTGEVKFEPVQFVGAFSKNWSLNLFDGVVYTSISQDCAGARSGIYSMDVRNNRRPVIRDLIVSKRGGAGIWGRGGPVIGKNGRIYAATGDGEFNPASGEYASSVIAATLGQLELVDYYVPTDYRAVTKFDLDMGAAGPVWFAHKDYNLVAFGGKQGVLYLLDADLLGNKDHQTPYYIRQLSNDDRFFAGKGIWGGVSSWRDEDDETWVYVPVWGPVSTKAPAFPVTNGPRPHGCVMAFKVVIDSATKQPTLEPAWISGDFDVPEPVAIAGGVVFAVSTGENTQQTVGAQVLSTGLKLLTDAERGQNTKNAVLYALDAKTGKALYQSGDAMATWVHFSGLAVSGGRIYAVDHDSRVYCFGLKGK
;
A
#
# COMPACT_ATOMS: atom_id res chain seq x y z
N MET A 1 -37.40 72.86 -19.16
CA MET A 1 -38.46 73.44 -18.32
C MET A 1 -37.99 73.39 -16.86
N LYS A 2 -37.77 74.58 -16.28
CA LYS A 2 -37.77 75.01 -14.85
C LYS A 2 -37.12 74.08 -13.79
N ALA A 3 -35.95 74.42 -13.22
CA ALA A 3 -35.65 75.39 -12.11
C ALA A 3 -35.85 74.74 -10.72
N ASP A 4 -34.91 74.75 -9.76
CA ASP A 4 -34.41 75.90 -8.95
C ASP A 4 -32.99 75.60 -8.36
N HIS A 5 -31.99 76.50 -8.42
CA HIS A 5 -31.46 77.44 -7.38
C HIS A 5 -30.85 76.76 -6.11
N CYS A 6 -29.71 77.17 -5.51
CA CYS A 6 -29.02 78.46 -5.43
C CYS A 6 -27.55 78.32 -4.93
N LEU A 7 -26.76 79.38 -5.13
CA LEU A 7 -25.35 79.58 -4.74
C LEU A 7 -25.16 80.04 -3.26
N GLU A 8 -23.91 79.92 -2.75
CA GLU A 8 -23.05 80.97 -2.13
C GLU A 8 -22.18 80.45 -0.96
N ARG A 9 -20.84 80.45 -1.11
CA ARG A 9 -19.79 81.39 -0.60
C ARG A 9 -19.39 81.22 0.88
N GLY A 10 -18.08 81.06 1.11
CA GLY A 10 -17.43 81.19 2.41
C GLY A 10 -15.90 81.09 2.34
N THR A 11 -15.25 82.24 2.18
CA THR A 11 -13.82 82.62 2.31
C THR A 11 -13.26 82.32 3.72
N ASP A 12 -12.07 81.76 3.98
CA ASP A 12 -10.67 82.23 3.84
C ASP A 12 -9.96 82.26 5.24
N LEU A 13 -8.62 82.22 5.26
CA LEU A 13 -7.66 82.34 6.40
C LEU A 13 -7.47 81.11 7.32
N LYS A 14 -6.28 80.58 7.66
CA LYS A 14 -4.91 81.13 7.75
C LYS A 14 -3.85 80.00 7.76
N ARG A 15 -2.69 80.26 7.11
CA ARG A 15 -1.33 79.69 7.33
C ARG A 15 -1.00 79.54 8.83
N ARG A 16 -0.11 78.69 9.35
CA ARG A 16 1.12 77.96 8.94
C ARG A 16 1.45 77.04 10.13
N VAL A 17 2.26 76.00 9.94
CA VAL A 17 3.42 75.60 10.80
C VAL A 17 3.82 74.15 10.46
N THR A 18 5.02 74.06 9.88
CA THR A 18 6.08 73.06 10.04
C THR A 18 5.71 71.67 10.56
N ASN A 19 6.07 70.63 9.82
CA ASN A 19 6.49 69.36 10.43
C ASN A 19 7.48 68.59 9.56
N CYS A 20 8.66 68.36 10.14
CA CYS A 20 9.64 67.36 9.73
C CYS A 20 8.99 65.98 9.73
N SER A 21 8.95 65.30 8.59
CA SER A 21 8.60 63.88 8.52
C SER A 21 9.87 63.03 8.47
N LEU A 22 10.13 62.34 9.59
CA LEU A 22 11.08 61.23 9.72
C LEU A 22 10.80 60.16 8.63
N LYS A 23 11.86 59.75 7.92
CA LYS A 23 11.86 58.50 7.15
C LYS A 23 11.96 57.33 8.12
N ALA A 24 10.88 56.57 8.29
CA ALA A 24 10.94 55.22 8.85
C ALA A 24 10.98 54.22 7.68
N ILE A 25 12.16 53.62 7.46
CA ILE A 25 12.31 52.47 6.55
C ILE A 25 11.83 51.25 7.32
N SER A 26 10.63 50.77 7.02
CA SER A 26 10.14 49.48 7.49
C SER A 26 10.73 48.39 6.60
N CYS A 27 11.77 47.71 7.08
CA CYS A 27 12.25 46.47 6.47
C CYS A 27 11.26 45.35 6.81
N CYS A 28 10.27 45.12 5.94
CA CYS A 28 9.50 43.88 5.94
C CYS A 28 10.41 42.75 5.42
N LEU A 29 11.00 42.00 6.35
CA LEU A 29 11.67 40.75 6.08
C LEU A 29 10.61 39.71 5.69
N PHE A 30 10.31 39.58 4.40
CA PHE A 30 9.57 38.41 3.90
C PHE A 30 10.48 37.19 4.05
N LEU A 31 10.34 36.47 5.16
CA LEU A 31 10.79 35.10 5.27
C LEU A 31 10.05 34.31 4.20
N LEU A 32 10.73 34.02 3.09
CA LEU A 32 10.37 32.95 2.17
C LEU A 32 10.44 31.64 2.97
N LEU A 33 9.34 31.30 3.65
CA LEU A 33 9.07 29.94 4.08
C LEU A 33 8.93 29.13 2.80
N ALA A 34 10.03 28.52 2.36
CA ALA A 34 9.92 27.40 1.44
C ALA A 34 8.94 26.42 2.08
N PRO A 35 7.86 26.02 1.39
CA PRO A 35 6.97 25.01 1.94
C PRO A 35 7.83 23.79 2.22
N LEU A 36 7.99 23.46 3.51
CA LEU A 36 8.51 22.16 3.92
C LEU A 36 7.51 21.18 3.30
N HIS A 37 7.89 20.52 2.20
CA HIS A 37 7.04 19.51 1.60
C HIS A 37 6.93 18.40 2.66
N ALA A 38 5.71 18.18 3.15
CA ALA A 38 5.45 17.11 4.09
C ALA A 38 5.66 15.79 3.35
N ALA A 39 6.74 15.07 3.68
CA ALA A 39 7.02 13.75 3.13
C ALA A 39 6.12 12.71 3.82
N ASP A 40 4.84 12.69 3.46
CA ASP A 40 3.87 11.76 4.03
C ASP A 40 4.03 10.35 3.47
N TRP A 41 3.43 9.39 4.18
CA TRP A 41 3.17 8.06 3.65
C TRP A 41 1.70 7.72 3.94
N PRO A 42 0.75 8.32 3.20
CA PRO A 42 -0.64 8.41 3.63
C PRO A 42 -1.41 7.09 3.54
N THR A 43 -0.92 6.13 2.78
CA THR A 43 -1.62 4.86 2.54
C THR A 43 -0.62 3.73 2.27
N PHE A 44 -1.08 2.49 2.22
CA PHE A 44 -0.23 1.37 1.83
C PHE A 44 0.42 1.62 0.46
N GLY A 45 1.73 1.40 0.31
CA GLY A 45 2.40 1.65 -0.97
C GLY A 45 2.39 3.13 -1.40
N HIS A 46 2.40 4.04 -0.43
CA HIS A 46 2.54 5.50 -0.56
C HIS A 46 1.35 6.25 -1.18
N ASP A 47 0.87 5.84 -2.35
CA ASP A 47 -0.12 6.57 -3.13
C ASP A 47 -1.27 5.68 -3.63
N PRO A 48 -2.35 6.26 -4.21
CA PRO A 48 -3.47 5.46 -4.68
C PRO A 48 -3.13 4.48 -5.81
N GLN A 49 -2.03 4.73 -6.53
CA GLN A 49 -1.53 3.86 -7.59
C GLN A 49 -0.70 2.67 -7.03
N ARG A 50 -0.41 2.69 -5.72
CA ARG A 50 0.40 1.71 -4.99
C ARG A 50 1.83 1.63 -5.51
N THR A 51 2.41 2.75 -5.95
CA THR A 51 3.77 2.72 -6.53
C THR A 51 4.84 2.30 -5.54
N GLY A 52 4.62 2.55 -4.24
CA GLY A 52 5.65 2.41 -3.21
C GLY A 52 6.73 3.49 -3.30
N TYR A 53 6.60 4.49 -4.17
CA TYR A 53 7.59 5.54 -4.37
C TYR A 53 7.22 6.81 -3.59
N ALA A 54 7.98 7.11 -2.54
CA ALA A 54 7.92 8.38 -1.82
C ALA A 54 8.69 9.44 -2.61
N PHE A 55 8.02 10.11 -3.53
CA PHE A 55 8.63 11.09 -4.43
C PHE A 55 8.96 12.42 -3.74
N GLU A 56 8.35 12.69 -2.58
CA GLU A 56 8.60 13.85 -1.73
C GLU A 56 9.77 13.63 -0.75
N GLU A 57 10.26 12.40 -0.60
CA GLU A 57 11.35 12.05 0.30
C GLU A 57 12.73 12.25 -0.35
N ASP A 58 13.48 13.22 0.14
CA ASP A 58 14.77 13.65 -0.41
C ASP A 58 15.96 13.45 0.55
N ALA A 59 15.74 12.96 1.78
CA ALA A 59 16.82 12.80 2.74
C ALA A 59 17.64 11.54 2.47
N PHE A 60 17.05 10.50 1.89
CA PHE A 60 17.76 9.28 1.54
C PHE A 60 18.57 9.44 0.26
N SER A 61 19.71 8.75 0.21
CA SER A 61 20.51 8.58 -1.02
C SER A 61 21.33 7.30 -0.94
N VAL A 62 21.75 6.78 -2.09
CA VAL A 62 22.68 5.64 -2.14
C VAL A 62 24.00 5.91 -1.41
N GLN A 63 24.40 7.19 -1.27
CA GLN A 63 25.61 7.59 -0.57
C GLN A 63 25.47 7.58 0.96
N ASN A 64 24.26 7.82 1.50
CA ASN A 64 24.07 7.98 2.94
C ASN A 64 23.36 6.80 3.63
N VAL A 65 22.66 5.95 2.88
CA VAL A 65 21.77 4.94 3.47
C VAL A 65 22.50 3.84 4.23
N SER A 66 23.79 3.63 3.94
CA SER A 66 24.66 2.74 4.74
C SER A 66 24.82 3.20 6.19
N GLY A 67 24.50 4.47 6.49
CA GLY A 67 24.51 5.06 7.83
C GLY A 67 23.19 4.95 8.60
N LEU A 68 22.22 4.16 8.13
CA LEU A 68 21.00 3.87 8.88
C LEU A 68 21.30 3.23 10.24
N GLU A 69 20.51 3.59 11.25
CA GLU A 69 20.54 2.99 12.58
C GLU A 69 19.12 2.83 13.14
N LEU A 70 18.92 1.87 14.05
CA LEU A 70 17.70 1.77 14.83
C LEU A 70 17.63 2.97 15.79
N LYS A 71 16.64 3.85 15.60
CA LYS A 71 16.43 5.05 16.43
C LYS A 71 15.66 4.72 17.69
N TRP A 72 14.57 3.99 17.53
CA TRP A 72 13.72 3.54 18.61
C TRP A 72 12.93 2.30 18.17
N LYS A 73 12.46 1.57 19.17
CA LYS A 73 11.45 0.52 19.02
C LYS A 73 10.45 0.65 20.16
N THR A 74 9.17 0.56 19.83
CA THR A 74 8.08 0.72 20.81
C THR A 74 7.18 -0.50 20.77
N GLN A 75 7.01 -1.14 21.93
CA GLN A 75 5.98 -2.16 22.13
C GLN A 75 4.63 -1.48 22.32
N VAL A 76 3.65 -1.79 21.47
CA VAL A 76 2.27 -1.37 21.69
C VAL A 76 1.45 -2.54 22.24
N LYS A 77 0.34 -2.22 22.91
CA LYS A 77 -0.60 -3.24 23.40
C LYS A 77 -1.40 -3.77 22.21
N ASN A 78 -1.12 -5.00 21.81
CA ASN A 78 -1.95 -5.73 20.85
C ASN A 78 -1.77 -7.22 21.16
N GLU A 79 -2.87 -7.96 21.23
CA GLU A 79 -2.90 -9.41 21.25
C GLU A 79 -2.97 -9.93 19.81
N PRO A 80 -1.87 -10.44 19.22
CA PRO A 80 -1.87 -10.88 17.83
C PRO A 80 -2.99 -11.89 17.54
N LYS A 81 -3.76 -11.64 16.49
CA LYS A 81 -4.79 -12.58 16.01
C LYS A 81 -4.19 -13.48 14.94
N SER A 82 -3.98 -14.75 15.30
CA SER A 82 -3.32 -15.74 14.45
C SER A 82 -1.94 -15.24 13.99
N LEU A 83 -1.71 -15.15 12.68
CA LEU A 83 -0.42 -14.71 12.13
C LEU A 83 -0.29 -13.19 12.06
N THR A 84 -1.38 -12.43 12.26
CA THR A 84 -1.37 -10.97 12.13
C THR A 84 -1.20 -10.29 13.48
N ALA A 85 -0.46 -9.18 13.50
CA ALA A 85 -0.26 -8.38 14.70
C ALA A 85 -0.60 -6.91 14.46
N LEU A 86 0.24 -6.19 13.72
CA LEU A 86 0.03 -4.79 13.35
C LEU A 86 -0.13 -4.65 11.83
N THR A 87 -0.92 -3.67 11.40
CA THR A 87 -0.97 -3.24 9.99
C THR A 87 0.36 -2.62 9.57
N ALA A 88 0.59 -2.51 8.26
CA ALA A 88 1.68 -1.67 7.75
C ALA A 88 1.53 -0.22 8.30
N PRO A 89 2.62 0.46 8.66
CA PRO A 89 2.55 1.84 9.11
C PRO A 89 2.08 2.79 8.00
N VAL A 90 1.42 3.88 8.39
CA VAL A 90 1.22 5.09 7.56
C VAL A 90 1.68 6.31 8.35
N VAL A 91 2.11 7.37 7.67
CA VAL A 91 2.79 8.51 8.30
C VAL A 91 2.23 9.83 7.79
N ALA A 92 2.00 10.78 8.69
CA ALA A 92 1.72 12.17 8.35
C ALA A 92 2.68 13.11 9.09
N ALA A 93 3.35 13.98 8.34
CA ALA A 93 4.24 15.01 8.87
C ALA A 93 3.47 16.30 9.23
N GLY A 94 3.97 17.11 10.16
CA GLY A 94 3.36 18.42 10.43
C GLY A 94 1.93 18.37 10.97
N VAL A 95 1.55 17.31 11.68
CA VAL A 95 0.24 17.16 12.33
C VAL A 95 0.21 17.97 13.61
N ALA A 96 -0.80 18.82 13.78
CA ALA A 96 -1.02 19.55 15.03
C ALA A 96 -1.53 18.60 16.12
N THR A 97 -0.87 18.59 17.27
CA THR A 97 -1.26 17.80 18.46
C THR A 97 -1.34 18.71 19.68
N LEU A 98 -1.89 18.21 20.80
CA LEU A 98 -1.87 18.91 22.08
C LEU A 98 -0.44 19.20 22.59
N LYS A 99 0.57 18.48 22.09
CA LYS A 99 1.99 18.65 22.43
C LYS A 99 2.79 19.34 21.30
N GLY A 100 2.11 20.12 20.45
CA GLY A 100 2.70 20.84 19.32
C GLY A 100 2.63 20.07 18.01
N VAL A 101 3.29 20.61 16.97
CA VAL A 101 3.32 20.01 15.63
C VAL A 101 4.30 18.83 15.61
N LYS A 102 3.85 17.68 15.12
CA LYS A 102 4.60 16.42 15.12
C LYS A 102 4.50 15.70 13.78
N THR A 103 5.44 14.81 13.50
CA THR A 103 5.23 13.73 12.53
C THR A 103 4.70 12.52 13.29
N LEU A 104 3.58 11.97 12.84
CA LEU A 104 2.90 10.86 13.51
C LEU A 104 2.93 9.60 12.64
N VAL A 105 3.21 8.47 13.29
CA VAL A 105 3.21 7.13 12.70
C VAL A 105 1.99 6.40 13.22
N TYR A 106 1.15 5.91 12.32
CA TYR A 106 -0.10 5.23 12.66
C TYR A 106 -0.01 3.73 12.35
N VAL A 107 -0.40 2.90 13.32
CA VAL A 107 -0.51 1.44 13.18
C VAL A 107 -1.75 0.94 13.88
N ALA A 108 -2.50 0.06 13.24
CA ALA A 108 -3.65 -0.61 13.85
C ALA A 108 -3.26 -2.05 14.24
N GLY A 109 -3.67 -2.44 15.44
CA GLY A 109 -3.55 -3.79 15.97
C GLY A 109 -4.70 -4.67 15.54
N SER A 110 -4.37 -5.93 15.28
CA SER A 110 -5.30 -7.01 14.94
C SER A 110 -6.40 -7.21 15.99
N ASP A 111 -6.17 -6.78 17.23
CA ASP A 111 -7.11 -6.86 18.34
C ASP A 111 -7.99 -5.60 18.53
N ASN A 112 -8.14 -4.78 17.48
CA ASN A 112 -8.96 -3.54 17.45
C ASN A 112 -8.38 -2.33 18.22
N HIS A 113 -7.11 -2.33 18.60
CA HIS A 113 -6.46 -1.11 19.10
C HIS A 113 -5.82 -0.32 17.95
N PHE A 114 -5.89 1.00 17.98
CA PHE A 114 -5.29 1.88 16.98
C PHE A 114 -4.40 2.93 17.64
N TYR A 115 -3.20 3.14 17.09
CA TYR A 115 -2.17 3.95 17.72
C TYR A 115 -1.65 5.04 16.79
N ALA A 116 -1.32 6.19 17.38
CA ALA A 116 -0.44 7.19 16.79
C ALA A 116 0.80 7.37 17.67
N LEU A 117 1.97 7.19 17.08
CA LEU A 117 3.26 7.34 17.74
C LEU A 117 3.96 8.58 17.21
N ASP A 118 4.67 9.29 18.08
CA ASP A 118 5.57 10.36 17.68
C ASP A 118 6.75 9.75 16.91
N ALA A 119 6.94 10.19 15.67
CA ALA A 119 8.03 9.75 14.82
C ALA A 119 9.41 9.93 15.46
N SER A 120 9.58 10.95 16.33
CA SER A 120 10.86 11.38 16.88
C SER A 120 11.43 10.39 17.90
N ASP A 121 10.60 9.90 18.82
CA ASP A 121 11.00 9.07 19.97
C ASP A 121 10.18 7.77 20.14
N GLY A 122 9.17 7.54 19.31
CA GLY A 122 8.31 6.37 19.37
C GLY A 122 7.29 6.40 20.52
N SER A 123 7.11 7.52 21.22
CA SER A 123 6.12 7.64 22.28
C SER A 123 4.70 7.66 21.71
N VAL A 124 3.77 6.97 22.38
CA VAL A 124 2.35 7.00 21.98
C VAL A 124 1.78 8.39 22.26
N VAL A 125 1.31 9.06 21.21
CA VAL A 125 0.66 10.37 21.29
C VAL A 125 -0.81 10.21 21.65
N TRP A 126 -1.48 9.26 21.00
CA TRP A 126 -2.83 8.83 21.34
C TRP A 126 -3.04 7.37 20.95
N SER A 127 -4.03 6.74 21.57
CA SER A 127 -4.53 5.42 21.18
C SER A 127 -6.06 5.39 21.22
N ARG A 128 -6.65 4.47 20.47
CA ARG A 128 -8.11 4.27 20.40
C ARG A 128 -8.42 2.78 20.40
N ASP A 129 -9.35 2.38 21.25
CA ASP A 129 -9.93 1.04 21.20
C ASP A 129 -11.21 1.11 20.36
N PHE A 130 -11.30 0.31 19.30
CA PHE A 130 -12.52 0.20 18.53
C PHE A 130 -13.47 -0.77 19.21
N GLU A 131 -14.57 -0.20 19.72
CA GLU A 131 -15.65 -0.98 20.29
C GLU A 131 -16.18 -1.99 19.27
N ASN A 132 -16.47 -3.20 19.73
CA ASN A 132 -17.07 -4.24 18.92
C ASN A 132 -18.45 -4.58 19.49
N HIS A 133 -19.48 -4.52 18.66
CA HIS A 133 -20.87 -4.80 19.07
C HIS A 133 -21.39 -6.14 18.56
N VAL A 134 -20.54 -6.93 17.92
CA VAL A 134 -20.89 -8.25 17.37
C VAL A 134 -19.84 -9.28 17.76
N LEU A 135 -20.27 -10.51 17.94
CA LEU A 135 -19.38 -11.65 18.22
C LEU A 135 -19.11 -12.43 16.94
N PRO A 136 -17.89 -12.97 16.75
CA PRO A 136 -17.62 -13.83 15.61
C PRO A 136 -18.46 -15.11 15.74
N LYS A 137 -18.93 -15.61 14.59
CA LYS A 137 -19.74 -16.84 14.54
C LYS A 137 -18.89 -18.10 14.79
N ASP A 138 -17.66 -18.07 14.30
CA ASP A 138 -16.72 -19.18 14.33
C ASP A 138 -15.42 -18.76 15.03
N ALA A 139 -14.67 -19.74 15.54
CA ALA A 139 -13.34 -19.49 16.06
C ALA A 139 -12.40 -18.98 14.94
N GLY A 140 -11.53 -18.03 15.28
CA GLY A 140 -10.55 -17.51 14.33
C GLY A 140 -9.47 -18.54 13.99
N MET A 141 -8.92 -18.41 12.78
CA MET A 141 -7.73 -19.14 12.32
C MET A 141 -6.92 -18.28 11.35
N TRP A 142 -5.67 -18.64 11.05
CA TRP A 142 -4.80 -17.82 10.20
C TRP A 142 -5.35 -17.42 8.83
N LEU A 143 -6.26 -18.21 8.24
CA LEU A 143 -7.01 -17.80 7.06
C LEU A 143 -8.06 -16.73 7.39
N CYS A 144 -8.95 -16.99 8.35
CA CYS A 144 -9.99 -16.06 8.81
C CYS A 144 -9.79 -15.70 10.29
N PRO A 145 -8.92 -14.71 10.61
CA PRO A 145 -8.49 -14.44 11.99
C PRO A 145 -9.49 -13.66 12.85
N ASN A 146 -10.64 -13.24 12.30
CA ASN A 146 -11.64 -12.41 12.99
C ASN A 146 -11.07 -11.10 13.57
N ASN A 147 -10.28 -10.38 12.77
CA ASN A 147 -9.44 -9.28 13.23
C ASN A 147 -9.65 -7.98 12.43
N LEU A 148 -8.97 -6.91 12.87
CA LEU A 148 -8.65 -5.77 12.02
C LEU A 148 -7.42 -6.13 11.17
N ASN A 149 -7.52 -6.05 9.84
CA ASN A 149 -6.41 -6.40 8.93
C ASN A 149 -6.06 -5.31 7.90
N ALA A 150 -6.99 -4.41 7.56
CA ALA A 150 -6.73 -3.41 6.54
C ALA A 150 -5.88 -2.27 7.07
N THR A 151 -4.74 -2.00 6.41
CA THR A 151 -3.94 -0.79 6.66
C THR A 151 -4.81 0.47 6.50
N PRO A 152 -4.75 1.41 7.45
CA PRO A 152 -5.53 2.65 7.40
C PRO A 152 -5.07 3.58 6.27
N THR A 153 -5.86 4.62 5.98
CA THR A 153 -5.50 5.65 4.98
C THR A 153 -5.75 7.05 5.52
N ILE A 154 -4.84 7.97 5.21
CA ILE A 154 -4.86 9.37 5.66
C ILE A 154 -5.58 10.24 4.63
N ASP A 155 -6.46 11.12 5.13
CA ASP A 155 -7.11 12.19 4.39
C ASP A 155 -6.58 13.54 4.91
N ARG A 156 -5.63 14.11 4.16
CA ARG A 156 -5.01 15.39 4.54
C ARG A 156 -5.97 16.56 4.44
N ASP A 157 -6.84 16.57 3.44
CA ASP A 157 -7.81 17.64 3.23
C ASP A 157 -8.78 17.76 4.40
N ARG A 158 -9.11 16.62 5.02
CA ARG A 158 -9.99 16.57 6.20
C ARG A 158 -9.26 16.51 7.52
N ASN A 159 -7.92 16.51 7.55
CA ASN A 159 -7.12 16.22 8.74
C ASN A 159 -7.68 14.98 9.48
N ALA A 160 -7.82 13.87 8.76
CA ALA A 160 -8.42 12.66 9.27
C ALA A 160 -7.64 11.40 8.86
N ILE A 161 -7.83 10.32 9.60
CA ILE A 161 -7.39 8.97 9.24
C ILE A 161 -8.56 8.01 9.32
N TYR A 162 -8.67 7.16 8.30
CA TYR A 162 -9.72 6.16 8.18
C TYR A 162 -9.18 4.76 8.48
N ALA A 163 -9.92 3.98 9.25
CA ALA A 163 -9.60 2.58 9.59
C ALA A 163 -10.89 1.76 9.67
N VAL A 164 -10.81 0.45 9.33
CA VAL A 164 -11.97 -0.46 9.43
C VAL A 164 -11.78 -1.38 10.62
N SER A 165 -12.65 -1.30 11.62
CA SER A 165 -12.61 -2.18 12.80
C SER A 165 -13.03 -3.60 12.45
N ALA A 166 -12.71 -4.58 13.32
CA ALA A 166 -13.07 -5.98 13.09
C ALA A 166 -14.58 -6.23 12.92
N ASP A 167 -15.45 -5.33 13.40
CA ASP A 167 -16.90 -5.41 13.17
C ASP A 167 -17.36 -4.82 11.82
N GLY A 168 -16.42 -4.40 10.97
CA GLY A 168 -16.67 -3.91 9.62
C GLY A 168 -17.11 -2.45 9.54
N ARG A 169 -17.07 -1.69 10.64
CA ARG A 169 -17.32 -0.24 10.63
C ARG A 169 -16.09 0.54 10.19
N LEU A 170 -16.30 1.54 9.34
CA LEU A 170 -15.28 2.53 9.00
C LEU A 170 -15.29 3.64 10.05
N TRP A 171 -14.18 3.80 10.74
CA TRP A 171 -13.90 4.88 11.68
C TRP A 171 -13.16 5.99 10.96
N GLY A 172 -13.51 7.24 11.25
CA GLY A 172 -12.74 8.40 10.81
C GLY A 172 -12.33 9.24 12.01
N LEU A 173 -11.02 9.29 12.27
CA LEU A 173 -10.45 9.92 13.46
C LEU A 173 -9.66 11.18 13.08
N ASP A 174 -9.60 12.16 13.97
CA ASP A 174 -8.67 13.28 13.82
C ASP A 174 -7.21 12.81 13.93
N LEU A 175 -6.35 13.31 13.04
CA LEU A 175 -4.95 12.90 12.97
C LEU A 175 -4.17 13.16 14.26
N GLY A 176 -4.44 14.29 14.92
CA GLY A 176 -3.64 14.78 16.04
C GLY A 176 -4.10 14.29 17.41
N THR A 177 -5.39 13.97 17.54
CA THR A 177 -6.01 13.62 18.84
C THR A 177 -6.56 12.21 18.90
N GLY A 178 -6.85 11.57 17.77
CA GLY A 178 -7.54 10.28 17.73
C GLY A 178 -9.03 10.37 18.12
N GLU A 179 -9.57 11.58 18.25
CA GLU A 179 -11.00 11.79 18.49
C GLU A 179 -11.82 11.42 17.26
N VAL A 180 -13.02 10.88 17.50
CA VAL A 180 -13.95 10.53 16.43
C VAL A 180 -14.40 11.81 15.73
N LYS A 181 -14.01 11.94 14.46
CA LYS A 181 -14.39 13.06 13.58
C LYS A 181 -15.58 12.70 12.70
N PHE A 182 -15.65 11.42 12.35
CA PHE A 182 -16.71 10.82 11.57
C PHE A 182 -17.24 9.62 12.36
N GLU A 183 -18.52 9.70 12.75
CA GLU A 183 -19.19 8.61 13.45
C GLU A 183 -19.00 7.29 12.70
N PRO A 184 -18.70 6.18 13.38
CA PRO A 184 -18.41 4.92 12.71
C PRO A 184 -19.61 4.41 11.91
N VAL A 185 -19.42 4.14 10.62
CA VAL A 185 -20.48 3.64 9.73
C VAL A 185 -20.17 2.22 9.27
N GLN A 186 -21.16 1.33 9.29
CA GLN A 186 -21.01 -0.01 8.74
C GLN A 186 -20.59 0.07 7.27
N PHE A 187 -19.43 -0.49 6.94
CA PHE A 187 -18.84 -0.41 5.61
C PHE A 187 -18.83 -1.76 4.91
N VAL A 188 -18.32 -2.77 5.60
CA VAL A 188 -18.16 -4.15 5.12
C VAL A 188 -18.77 -5.12 6.11
N GLY A 189 -18.83 -6.41 5.80
CA GLY A 189 -19.32 -7.41 6.75
C GLY A 189 -18.46 -7.47 8.02
N ALA A 190 -19.06 -7.73 9.17
CA ALA A 190 -18.29 -7.97 10.40
C ALA A 190 -17.38 -9.20 10.23
N PHE A 191 -16.14 -9.08 10.69
CA PHE A 191 -15.08 -10.09 10.61
C PHE A 191 -14.71 -10.51 9.18
N SER A 192 -15.05 -9.69 8.18
CA SER A 192 -14.55 -9.87 6.82
C SER A 192 -13.03 -9.67 6.77
N LYS A 193 -12.36 -10.38 5.86
CA LYS A 193 -10.92 -10.20 5.66
C LYS A 193 -10.66 -9.10 4.65
N ASN A 194 -10.46 -7.90 5.17
CA ASN A 194 -10.26 -6.68 4.39
C ASN A 194 -8.77 -6.48 4.08
N TRP A 195 -8.46 -5.94 2.90
CA TRP A 195 -7.09 -5.63 2.48
C TRP A 195 -6.96 -4.15 2.14
N SER A 196 -6.10 -3.48 2.91
CA SER A 196 -5.67 -2.07 2.87
C SER A 196 -6.63 -1.04 2.27
N LEU A 197 -6.89 0.02 3.01
CA LEU A 197 -7.70 1.12 2.50
C LEU A 197 -6.96 1.91 1.43
N ASN A 198 -7.69 2.35 0.41
CA ASN A 198 -7.25 3.34 -0.56
C ASN A 198 -8.20 4.55 -0.49
N LEU A 199 -7.72 5.76 -0.79
CA LEU A 199 -8.52 6.97 -0.76
C LEU A 199 -8.26 7.80 -2.02
N PHE A 200 -9.34 8.18 -2.68
CA PHE A 200 -9.27 9.12 -3.81
C PHE A 200 -10.55 9.96 -3.87
N ASP A 201 -10.40 11.27 -4.01
CA ASP A 201 -11.50 12.24 -4.14
C ASP A 201 -12.62 12.06 -3.08
N GLY A 202 -12.22 11.79 -1.84
CA GLY A 202 -13.16 11.58 -0.73
C GLY A 202 -13.98 10.29 -0.79
N VAL A 203 -13.52 9.30 -1.57
CA VAL A 203 -14.07 7.94 -1.57
C VAL A 203 -13.02 6.97 -1.02
N VAL A 204 -13.35 6.26 0.05
CA VAL A 204 -12.53 5.21 0.64
C VAL A 204 -12.85 3.89 -0.05
N TYR A 205 -11.83 3.12 -0.42
CA TYR A 205 -11.93 1.82 -1.06
C TYR A 205 -11.24 0.75 -0.21
N THR A 206 -11.75 -0.47 -0.25
CA THR A 206 -11.09 -1.67 0.28
C THR A 206 -11.45 -2.86 -0.60
N SER A 207 -10.72 -3.97 -0.46
CA SER A 207 -11.14 -5.25 -1.03
C SER A 207 -11.35 -6.32 0.04
N ILE A 208 -12.13 -7.35 -0.30
CA ILE A 208 -12.43 -8.50 0.57
C ILE A 208 -11.99 -9.80 -0.12
N SER A 209 -11.60 -10.78 0.68
CA SER A 209 -11.23 -12.12 0.22
C SER A 209 -11.65 -13.25 1.17
N GLN A 210 -11.52 -14.49 0.70
CA GLN A 210 -11.53 -15.73 1.50
C GLN A 210 -12.87 -16.03 2.19
N ASP A 211 -13.94 -15.33 1.79
CA ASP A 211 -15.31 -15.52 2.27
C ASP A 211 -15.45 -15.58 3.80
N CYS A 212 -14.52 -14.95 4.53
CA CYS A 212 -14.51 -14.95 5.99
C CYS A 212 -15.80 -14.34 6.53
N ALA A 213 -16.42 -15.03 7.49
CA ALA A 213 -17.74 -14.70 8.04
C ALA A 213 -18.88 -14.57 6.99
N GLY A 214 -18.69 -15.14 5.79
CA GLY A 214 -19.63 -15.07 4.67
C GLY A 214 -19.56 -13.76 3.87
N ALA A 215 -18.53 -12.94 4.08
CA ALA A 215 -18.34 -11.70 3.34
C ALA A 215 -17.78 -11.99 1.93
N ARG A 216 -18.54 -11.63 0.90
CA ARG A 216 -18.21 -11.94 -0.49
C ARG A 216 -16.97 -11.20 -0.97
N SER A 217 -16.15 -11.87 -1.77
CA SER A 217 -15.02 -11.25 -2.45
C SER A 217 -15.45 -10.15 -3.42
N GLY A 218 -14.77 -9.01 -3.36
CA GLY A 218 -15.10 -7.85 -4.17
C GLY A 218 -14.35 -6.59 -3.76
N ILE A 219 -14.60 -5.51 -4.50
CA ILE A 219 -14.17 -4.16 -4.13
C ILE A 219 -15.35 -3.47 -3.46
N TYR A 220 -15.08 -2.76 -2.37
CA TYR A 220 -16.07 -2.00 -1.61
C TYR A 220 -15.62 -0.56 -1.55
N SER A 221 -16.56 0.38 -1.64
CA SER A 221 -16.28 1.81 -1.55
C SER A 221 -17.28 2.55 -0.68
N MET A 222 -16.82 3.60 -0.03
CA MET A 222 -17.64 4.52 0.76
C MET A 222 -17.26 5.96 0.44
N ASP A 223 -18.21 6.74 -0.10
CA ASP A 223 -18.06 8.19 -0.22
C ASP A 223 -18.19 8.84 1.17
N VAL A 224 -17.09 9.41 1.65
CA VAL A 224 -16.97 10.03 2.98
C VAL A 224 -17.09 11.55 2.94
N ARG A 225 -17.41 12.15 1.78
CA ARG A 225 -17.63 13.61 1.65
C ARG A 225 -18.79 14.09 2.50
N ASN A 226 -19.84 13.28 2.62
CA ASN A 226 -20.96 13.52 3.51
C ASN A 226 -21.03 12.45 4.61
N ASN A 227 -20.38 12.73 5.73
CA ASN A 227 -20.31 11.84 6.88
C ASN A 227 -21.66 11.44 7.49
N ARG A 228 -22.74 12.18 7.24
CA ARG A 228 -24.08 11.86 7.75
C ARG A 228 -24.86 10.91 6.84
N ARG A 229 -24.47 10.81 5.58
CA ARG A 229 -25.12 9.98 4.55
C ARG A 229 -24.07 9.47 3.55
N PRO A 230 -23.12 8.63 4.01
CA PRO A 230 -22.15 8.08 3.10
C PRO A 230 -22.83 7.20 2.07
N VAL A 231 -22.28 7.19 0.86
CA VAL A 231 -22.75 6.34 -0.22
C VAL A 231 -21.82 5.14 -0.31
N ILE A 232 -22.38 3.96 -0.04
CA ILE A 232 -21.64 2.69 -0.06
C ILE A 232 -21.93 1.94 -1.36
N ARG A 233 -20.90 1.35 -1.96
CA ARG A 233 -21.01 0.49 -3.15
C ARG A 233 -20.14 -0.73 -3.02
N ASP A 234 -20.56 -1.80 -3.67
CA ASP A 234 -19.80 -3.03 -3.81
C ASP A 234 -19.78 -3.50 -5.27
N LEU A 235 -18.61 -3.95 -5.72
CA LEU A 235 -18.43 -4.74 -6.94
C LEU A 235 -18.05 -6.15 -6.52
N ILE A 236 -19.03 -7.04 -6.56
CA ILE A 236 -18.86 -8.46 -6.27
C ILE A 236 -18.29 -9.16 -7.50
N VAL A 237 -17.19 -9.89 -7.32
CA VAL A 237 -16.45 -10.54 -8.40
C VAL A 237 -16.64 -12.06 -8.43
N SER A 238 -17.27 -12.62 -7.40
CA SER A 238 -17.77 -13.98 -7.37
C SER A 238 -19.06 -14.06 -6.56
N LYS A 239 -20.09 -14.73 -7.11
CA LYS A 239 -21.36 -14.96 -6.40
C LYS A 239 -21.37 -16.31 -5.68
N ARG A 240 -20.46 -17.21 -6.05
CA ARG A 240 -20.40 -18.61 -5.58
C ARG A 240 -19.28 -18.86 -4.57
N GLY A 241 -18.51 -17.84 -4.23
CA GLY A 241 -17.33 -17.91 -3.37
C GLY A 241 -16.01 -18.00 -4.17
N GLY A 242 -14.90 -17.78 -3.49
CA GLY A 242 -13.58 -17.64 -4.14
C GLY A 242 -13.36 -16.25 -4.74
N ALA A 243 -12.49 -16.15 -5.75
CA ALA A 243 -12.08 -14.91 -6.41
C ALA A 243 -11.59 -13.82 -5.46
N GLY A 244 -10.96 -14.21 -4.34
CA GLY A 244 -10.54 -13.28 -3.30
C GLY A 244 -9.58 -12.22 -3.84
N ILE A 245 -9.76 -10.95 -3.43
CA ILE A 245 -8.84 -9.87 -3.79
C ILE A 245 -7.99 -9.58 -2.56
N TRP A 246 -6.83 -10.25 -2.48
CA TRP A 246 -6.01 -10.31 -1.27
C TRP A 246 -4.56 -9.85 -1.46
N GLY A 247 -4.29 -9.12 -2.54
CA GLY A 247 -3.06 -8.36 -2.70
C GLY A 247 -2.94 -7.35 -1.57
N ARG A 248 -1.75 -7.18 -1.00
CA ARG A 248 -1.60 -6.47 0.29
C ARG A 248 -2.06 -5.02 0.24
N GLY A 249 -1.91 -4.37 -0.92
CA GLY A 249 -2.39 -3.01 -1.17
C GLY A 249 -3.89 -2.88 -1.46
N GLY A 250 -4.65 -3.96 -1.55
CA GLY A 250 -6.07 -3.90 -1.93
C GLY A 250 -6.26 -3.30 -3.34
N PRO A 251 -7.35 -2.56 -3.60
CA PRO A 251 -7.63 -1.97 -4.92
C PRO A 251 -6.67 -0.82 -5.25
N VAL A 252 -6.29 -0.73 -6.53
CA VAL A 252 -5.39 0.28 -7.09
C VAL A 252 -6.21 1.30 -7.87
N ILE A 253 -5.87 2.59 -7.77
CA ILE A 253 -6.56 3.67 -8.46
C ILE A 253 -5.59 4.30 -9.45
N GLY A 254 -5.82 4.11 -10.75
CA GLY A 254 -5.01 4.68 -11.82
C GLY A 254 -5.36 6.15 -12.08
N LYS A 255 -4.39 6.94 -12.56
CA LYS A 255 -4.63 8.35 -12.94
C LYS A 255 -5.47 8.51 -14.21
N ASN A 256 -5.71 7.41 -14.93
CA ASN A 256 -6.66 7.34 -16.05
C ASN A 256 -8.13 7.20 -15.60
N GLY A 257 -8.41 7.27 -14.29
CA GLY A 257 -9.76 7.29 -13.77
C GLY A 257 -10.42 5.92 -13.59
N ARG A 258 -9.62 4.86 -13.44
CA ARG A 258 -10.08 3.48 -13.27
C ARG A 258 -9.50 2.84 -12.00
N ILE A 259 -10.22 1.86 -11.48
CA ILE A 259 -9.83 1.05 -10.34
C ILE A 259 -9.42 -0.34 -10.84
N TYR A 260 -8.33 -0.90 -10.32
CA TYR A 260 -7.81 -2.22 -10.69
C TYR A 260 -7.67 -3.14 -9.49
N ALA A 261 -7.95 -4.42 -9.70
CA ALA A 261 -7.72 -5.47 -8.71
C ALA A 261 -7.44 -6.81 -9.38
N ALA A 262 -6.56 -7.62 -8.78
CA ALA A 262 -6.35 -9.01 -9.18
C ALA A 262 -7.18 -9.94 -8.28
N THR A 263 -7.82 -10.95 -8.88
CA THR A 263 -8.70 -11.90 -8.20
C THR A 263 -8.02 -13.26 -8.04
N GLY A 264 -8.37 -13.93 -6.95
CA GLY A 264 -7.93 -15.29 -6.65
C GLY A 264 -8.63 -16.36 -7.48
N ASP A 265 -8.35 -17.61 -7.17
CA ASP A 265 -8.89 -18.81 -7.78
C ASP A 265 -10.41 -18.92 -7.58
N GLY A 266 -11.05 -19.69 -8.47
CA GLY A 266 -12.50 -19.88 -8.47
C GLY A 266 -13.07 -20.04 -9.87
N GLU A 267 -14.39 -19.90 -9.97
CA GLU A 267 -15.11 -19.95 -11.23
C GLU A 267 -14.85 -18.70 -12.08
N PHE A 268 -14.55 -18.92 -13.37
CA PHE A 268 -14.49 -17.85 -14.36
C PHE A 268 -15.61 -18.06 -15.37
N ASN A 269 -16.59 -17.16 -15.35
CA ASN A 269 -17.74 -17.10 -16.25
C ASN A 269 -18.30 -15.66 -16.26
N PRO A 270 -17.79 -14.79 -17.14
CA PRO A 270 -18.23 -13.40 -17.23
C PRO A 270 -19.74 -13.23 -17.45
N ALA A 271 -20.39 -14.16 -18.17
CA ALA A 271 -21.83 -14.12 -18.43
C ALA A 271 -22.68 -14.25 -17.16
N SER A 272 -22.16 -14.89 -16.11
CA SER A 272 -22.80 -14.94 -14.79
C SER A 272 -22.21 -13.96 -13.78
N GLY A 273 -21.19 -13.19 -14.15
CA GLY A 273 -20.47 -12.26 -13.29
C GLY A 273 -19.45 -12.93 -12.37
N GLU A 274 -18.83 -14.03 -12.81
CA GLU A 274 -17.77 -14.72 -12.08
C GLU A 274 -16.43 -14.39 -12.74
N TYR A 275 -15.54 -13.71 -12.01
CA TYR A 275 -14.28 -13.16 -12.53
C TYR A 275 -13.06 -13.65 -11.73
N ALA A 276 -13.03 -14.93 -11.35
CA ALA A 276 -11.85 -15.52 -10.73
C ALA A 276 -10.64 -15.57 -11.68
N SER A 277 -9.44 -15.68 -11.12
CA SER A 277 -8.17 -15.82 -11.85
C SER A 277 -8.01 -14.73 -12.92
N SER A 278 -8.29 -13.49 -12.57
CA SER A 278 -8.37 -12.36 -13.49
C SER A 278 -7.77 -11.08 -12.91
N VAL A 279 -7.52 -10.09 -13.75
CA VAL A 279 -7.40 -8.67 -13.34
C VAL A 279 -8.64 -7.95 -13.83
N ILE A 280 -9.32 -7.20 -12.97
CA ILE A 280 -10.51 -6.44 -13.33
C ILE A 280 -10.22 -4.94 -13.35
N ALA A 281 -10.98 -4.19 -14.15
CA ALA A 281 -11.06 -2.74 -14.08
C ALA A 281 -12.49 -2.29 -13.77
N ALA A 282 -12.62 -1.25 -12.95
CA ALA A 282 -13.91 -0.64 -12.61
C ALA A 282 -13.88 0.90 -12.74
N THR A 283 -15.05 1.50 -12.88
CA THR A 283 -15.24 2.96 -12.88
C THR A 283 -14.94 3.56 -11.50
N LEU A 284 -14.34 4.76 -11.49
CA LEU A 284 -14.34 5.59 -10.28
C LEU A 284 -15.75 6.06 -9.93
N GLY A 285 -16.01 6.23 -8.63
CA GLY A 285 -17.28 6.67 -8.05
C GLY A 285 -18.41 5.62 -8.06
N GLN A 286 -18.68 5.02 -9.21
CA GLN A 286 -19.85 4.16 -9.43
C GLN A 286 -19.52 2.69 -9.13
N LEU A 287 -18.23 2.34 -9.22
CA LEU A 287 -17.70 1.02 -8.95
C LEU A 287 -18.34 -0.05 -9.85
N GLU A 288 -18.48 0.27 -11.13
CA GLU A 288 -19.00 -0.63 -12.16
C GLU A 288 -17.85 -1.27 -12.92
N LEU A 289 -17.91 -2.58 -13.15
CA LEU A 289 -16.93 -3.29 -13.97
C LEU A 289 -16.94 -2.73 -15.40
N VAL A 290 -15.76 -2.40 -15.93
CA VAL A 290 -15.59 -1.89 -17.30
C VAL A 290 -14.72 -2.78 -18.18
N ASP A 291 -13.85 -3.58 -17.57
CA ASP A 291 -12.91 -4.43 -18.31
C ASP A 291 -12.38 -5.57 -17.42
N TYR A 292 -11.80 -6.59 -18.04
CA TYR A 292 -11.03 -7.62 -17.37
C TYR A 292 -9.93 -8.21 -18.27
N TYR A 293 -8.90 -8.75 -17.66
CA TYR A 293 -7.92 -9.66 -18.26
C TYR A 293 -8.03 -11.03 -17.59
N VAL A 294 -7.97 -12.10 -18.37
CA VAL A 294 -7.88 -13.48 -17.89
C VAL A 294 -6.75 -14.20 -18.64
N PRO A 295 -5.83 -14.92 -17.98
CA PRO A 295 -4.78 -15.64 -18.69
C PRO A 295 -5.38 -16.85 -19.42
N THR A 296 -4.76 -17.25 -20.54
CA THR A 296 -5.22 -18.39 -21.35
C THR A 296 -5.23 -19.71 -20.57
N ASP A 297 -4.42 -19.82 -19.50
CA ASP A 297 -4.33 -21.00 -18.64
C ASP A 297 -5.07 -20.84 -17.30
N TYR A 298 -6.06 -19.93 -17.21
CA TYR A 298 -6.85 -19.67 -15.98
C TYR A 298 -7.40 -20.94 -15.31
N ARG A 299 -7.74 -21.99 -16.09
CA ARG A 299 -8.20 -23.28 -15.55
C ARG A 299 -7.12 -23.98 -14.72
N ALA A 300 -5.86 -23.88 -15.15
CA ALA A 300 -4.73 -24.39 -14.38
C ALA A 300 -4.48 -23.50 -13.16
N VAL A 301 -4.55 -22.17 -13.32
CA VAL A 301 -4.45 -21.22 -12.20
C VAL A 301 -5.44 -21.59 -11.09
N THR A 302 -6.71 -21.79 -11.43
CA THR A 302 -7.74 -22.22 -10.48
C THR A 302 -7.46 -23.61 -9.90
N LYS A 303 -7.17 -24.60 -10.75
CA LYS A 303 -6.98 -25.99 -10.30
C LYS A 303 -5.86 -26.15 -9.27
N PHE A 304 -4.80 -25.35 -9.39
CA PHE A 304 -3.61 -25.46 -8.55
C PHE A 304 -3.54 -24.39 -7.46
N ASP A 305 -4.59 -23.58 -7.28
CA ASP A 305 -4.58 -22.44 -6.36
C ASP A 305 -3.36 -21.54 -6.57
N LEU A 306 -3.20 -21.09 -7.82
CA LEU A 306 -2.12 -20.20 -8.23
C LEU A 306 -2.61 -18.75 -8.30
N ASP A 307 -3.45 -18.35 -7.35
CA ASP A 307 -4.06 -17.03 -7.18
C ASP A 307 -3.29 -15.88 -7.85
N MET A 308 -3.95 -15.21 -8.78
CA MET A 308 -3.49 -13.91 -9.28
C MET A 308 -3.72 -12.81 -8.24
N GLY A 309 -4.72 -12.99 -7.35
CA GLY A 309 -5.02 -12.10 -6.24
C GLY A 309 -4.00 -12.10 -5.09
N ALA A 310 -2.91 -12.87 -5.16
CA ALA A 310 -1.88 -12.94 -4.12
C ALA A 310 -0.97 -11.71 -4.05
N ALA A 311 -0.86 -10.97 -5.15
CA ALA A 311 -0.10 -9.73 -5.24
C ALA A 311 -0.96 -8.63 -5.83
N GLY A 312 -0.96 -7.47 -5.16
CA GLY A 312 -1.65 -6.29 -5.66
C GLY A 312 -1.01 -5.80 -6.96
N PRO A 313 -1.81 -5.39 -7.96
CA PRO A 313 -1.28 -4.67 -9.10
C PRO A 313 -0.61 -3.36 -8.69
N VAL A 314 0.17 -2.78 -9.60
CA VAL A 314 0.60 -1.38 -9.55
C VAL A 314 0.22 -0.69 -10.84
N TRP A 315 -0.26 0.55 -10.74
CA TRP A 315 -0.51 1.39 -11.90
C TRP A 315 0.63 2.39 -12.07
N PHE A 316 1.07 2.64 -13.30
CA PHE A 316 2.00 3.72 -13.60
C PHE A 316 1.85 4.19 -15.04
N ALA A 317 2.25 5.43 -15.31
CA ALA A 317 2.38 5.93 -16.67
C ALA A 317 3.80 5.67 -17.19
N HIS A 318 3.93 5.36 -18.48
CA HIS A 318 5.20 5.34 -19.19
C HIS A 318 5.02 5.95 -20.58
N LYS A 319 5.63 7.12 -20.82
CA LYS A 319 5.39 7.90 -22.04
C LYS A 319 3.89 8.13 -22.21
N ASP A 320 3.33 7.76 -23.36
CA ASP A 320 1.91 7.91 -23.67
C ASP A 320 1.04 6.71 -23.22
N TYR A 321 1.59 5.78 -22.45
CA TYR A 321 0.88 4.58 -21.99
C TYR A 321 0.50 4.65 -20.52
N ASN A 322 -0.73 4.23 -20.21
CA ASN A 322 -1.15 3.85 -18.86
C ASN A 322 -0.96 2.34 -18.72
N LEU A 323 -0.21 1.92 -17.72
CA LEU A 323 0.19 0.52 -17.57
C LEU A 323 -0.19 -0.03 -16.20
N VAL A 324 -0.49 -1.33 -16.18
CA VAL A 324 -0.66 -2.11 -14.96
C VAL A 324 0.30 -3.29 -14.98
N ALA A 325 1.15 -3.39 -13.97
CA ALA A 325 1.99 -4.57 -13.75
C ALA A 325 1.49 -5.35 -12.54
N PHE A 326 1.51 -6.67 -12.62
CA PHE A 326 1.05 -7.53 -11.53
C PHE A 326 1.61 -8.96 -11.66
N GLY A 327 1.45 -9.76 -10.62
CA GLY A 327 1.77 -11.18 -10.60
C GLY A 327 0.91 -11.92 -9.57
N GLY A 328 1.28 -13.15 -9.23
CA GLY A 328 0.59 -13.91 -8.19
C GLY A 328 1.31 -15.19 -7.81
N LYS A 329 0.63 -16.11 -7.09
CA LYS A 329 1.16 -17.41 -6.68
C LYS A 329 1.74 -18.21 -7.83
N GLN A 330 1.18 -18.06 -9.04
CA GLN A 330 1.72 -18.69 -10.26
C GLN A 330 3.21 -18.38 -10.49
N GLY A 331 3.71 -17.24 -9.99
CA GLY A 331 5.08 -16.79 -10.21
C GLY A 331 5.30 -16.17 -11.59
N VAL A 332 4.24 -15.76 -12.28
CA VAL A 332 4.30 -15.09 -13.59
C VAL A 332 4.10 -13.59 -13.42
N LEU A 333 4.98 -12.79 -14.01
CA LEU A 333 4.86 -11.33 -14.11
C LEU A 333 4.17 -10.97 -15.43
N TYR A 334 3.19 -10.08 -15.33
CA TYR A 334 2.41 -9.56 -16.44
C TYR A 334 2.55 -8.03 -16.54
N LEU A 335 2.51 -7.51 -17.76
CA LEU A 335 2.31 -6.08 -18.04
C LEU A 335 1.10 -5.94 -18.97
N LEU A 336 0.13 -5.13 -18.57
CA LEU A 336 -1.09 -4.86 -19.31
C LEU A 336 -1.19 -3.40 -19.71
N ASP A 337 -1.91 -3.14 -20.80
CA ASP A 337 -2.50 -1.83 -21.07
C ASP A 337 -3.61 -1.56 -20.04
N ALA A 338 -3.49 -0.49 -19.27
CA ALA A 338 -4.49 -0.14 -18.27
C ALA A 338 -5.81 0.33 -18.90
N ASP A 339 -5.77 0.85 -20.12
CA ASP A 339 -6.94 1.38 -20.83
C ASP A 339 -7.70 0.29 -21.62
N LEU A 340 -7.07 -0.86 -21.86
CA LEU A 340 -7.63 -2.02 -22.56
C LEU A 340 -7.01 -3.32 -22.03
N LEU A 341 -7.52 -3.81 -20.90
CA LEU A 341 -6.97 -4.98 -20.22
C LEU A 341 -7.03 -6.21 -21.12
N GLY A 342 -5.86 -6.79 -21.41
CA GLY A 342 -5.78 -7.96 -22.26
C GLY A 342 -6.13 -7.71 -23.73
N ASN A 343 -6.09 -6.47 -24.22
CA ASN A 343 -6.45 -6.13 -25.59
C ASN A 343 -7.92 -6.54 -25.92
N LYS A 344 -8.27 -6.64 -27.21
CA LYS A 344 -9.64 -6.96 -27.67
C LYS A 344 -10.14 -8.35 -27.28
N ASP A 345 -9.24 -9.27 -26.91
CA ASP A 345 -9.58 -10.63 -26.53
C ASP A 345 -9.64 -10.84 -25.01
N HIS A 346 -9.32 -9.82 -24.21
CA HIS A 346 -9.20 -9.89 -22.75
C HIS A 346 -8.15 -10.93 -22.28
N GLN A 347 -7.20 -11.32 -23.13
CA GLN A 347 -6.23 -12.39 -22.88
C GLN A 347 -4.80 -12.06 -23.32
N THR A 348 -4.59 -10.99 -24.08
CA THR A 348 -3.27 -10.64 -24.62
C THR A 348 -2.59 -9.54 -23.80
N PRO A 349 -1.56 -9.87 -22.98
CA PRO A 349 -0.75 -8.88 -22.28
C PRO A 349 0.34 -8.28 -23.18
N TYR A 350 0.89 -7.13 -22.81
CA TYR A 350 2.11 -6.58 -23.44
C TYR A 350 3.37 -7.38 -23.07
N TYR A 351 3.41 -7.90 -21.85
CA TYR A 351 4.50 -8.76 -21.38
C TYR A 351 3.97 -9.87 -20.48
N ILE A 352 4.58 -11.05 -20.58
CA ILE A 352 4.30 -12.21 -19.74
C ILE A 352 5.57 -13.05 -19.59
N ARG A 353 6.05 -13.25 -18.35
CA ARG A 353 7.19 -14.15 -18.08
C ARG A 353 7.08 -14.84 -16.72
N GLN A 354 7.43 -16.12 -16.69
CA GLN A 354 7.58 -16.91 -15.47
C GLN A 354 8.85 -16.49 -14.73
N LEU A 355 8.75 -16.11 -13.46
CA LEU A 355 9.85 -15.67 -12.61
C LEU A 355 10.17 -16.66 -11.48
N SER A 356 9.19 -17.40 -10.96
CA SER A 356 9.39 -18.41 -9.90
C SER A 356 8.29 -19.48 -9.93
N ASN A 357 8.25 -20.38 -8.95
CA ASN A 357 7.20 -21.40 -8.78
C ASN A 357 7.01 -22.39 -9.95
N ASP A 358 8.12 -22.93 -10.47
CA ASP A 358 8.08 -23.99 -11.51
C ASP A 358 7.27 -25.22 -11.09
N ASP A 359 7.21 -25.50 -9.78
CA ASP A 359 6.51 -26.65 -9.19
C ASP A 359 4.98 -26.46 -9.10
N ARG A 360 4.46 -25.25 -9.39
CA ARG A 360 3.03 -24.92 -9.26
C ARG A 360 2.47 -25.19 -7.86
N PHE A 361 3.24 -24.81 -6.85
CA PHE A 361 2.84 -24.97 -5.45
C PHE A 361 2.05 -23.75 -4.96
N PHE A 362 0.96 -23.98 -4.24
CA PHE A 362 0.02 -22.93 -3.83
C PHE A 362 0.51 -22.04 -2.67
N ALA A 363 1.65 -22.37 -2.05
CA ALA A 363 2.18 -21.63 -0.90
C ALA A 363 3.70 -21.39 -1.03
N GLY A 364 4.21 -20.34 -0.39
CA GLY A 364 5.66 -20.11 -0.21
C GLY A 364 6.48 -19.87 -1.48
N LYS A 365 5.84 -19.76 -2.64
CA LYS A 365 6.47 -19.51 -3.95
C LYS A 365 5.58 -18.62 -4.79
N GLY A 366 6.17 -17.85 -5.69
CA GLY A 366 5.44 -16.96 -6.59
C GLY A 366 5.70 -15.48 -6.29
N ILE A 367 4.83 -14.61 -6.79
CA ILE A 367 4.84 -13.17 -6.50
C ILE A 367 3.73 -12.92 -5.47
N TRP A 368 4.09 -12.35 -4.32
CA TRP A 368 3.18 -12.13 -3.19
C TRP A 368 3.23 -10.68 -2.73
N GLY A 369 2.15 -10.21 -2.10
CA GLY A 369 2.03 -8.87 -1.56
C GLY A 369 1.67 -7.84 -2.62
N GLY A 370 2.57 -7.57 -3.56
CA GLY A 370 2.39 -6.53 -4.59
C GLY A 370 3.67 -6.18 -5.35
N VAL A 371 3.50 -5.43 -6.43
CA VAL A 371 4.58 -4.91 -7.28
C VAL A 371 4.73 -3.41 -7.01
N SER A 372 5.94 -2.87 -7.11
CA SER A 372 6.20 -1.43 -6.95
C SER A 372 6.72 -0.83 -8.25
N SER A 373 6.58 0.49 -8.43
CA SER A 373 7.14 1.20 -9.58
C SER A 373 7.84 2.48 -9.14
N TRP A 374 8.84 2.88 -9.91
CA TRP A 374 9.63 4.08 -9.65
C TRP A 374 9.95 4.80 -10.95
N ARG A 375 9.93 6.13 -10.91
CA ARG A 375 10.46 6.98 -11.97
C ARG A 375 11.76 7.59 -11.48
N ASP A 376 12.86 7.28 -12.16
CA ASP A 376 14.16 7.82 -11.78
C ASP A 376 14.38 9.23 -12.33
N GLU A 377 15.52 9.82 -11.97
CA GLU A 377 15.93 11.17 -12.35
C GLU A 377 16.16 11.35 -13.87
N ASP A 378 16.32 10.26 -14.62
CA ASP A 378 16.49 10.25 -16.07
C ASP A 378 15.15 10.05 -16.81
N ASP A 379 14.03 10.10 -16.08
CA ASP A 379 12.69 9.75 -16.55
C ASP A 379 12.58 8.29 -17.03
N GLU A 380 13.42 7.38 -16.53
CA GLU A 380 13.28 5.94 -16.79
C GLU A 380 12.31 5.30 -15.79
N THR A 381 11.41 4.45 -16.28
CA THR A 381 10.45 3.74 -15.41
C THR A 381 10.97 2.38 -15.03
N TRP A 382 10.89 2.09 -13.74
CA TRP A 382 11.31 0.84 -13.14
C TRP A 382 10.12 0.13 -12.50
N VAL A 383 10.16 -1.20 -12.54
CA VAL A 383 9.21 -2.10 -11.87
C VAL A 383 10.00 -3.04 -10.97
N TYR A 384 9.64 -3.10 -9.69
CA TYR A 384 10.26 -3.97 -8.70
C TYR A 384 9.28 -5.05 -8.25
N VAL A 385 9.73 -6.30 -8.32
CA VAL A 385 8.90 -7.48 -8.13
C VAL A 385 9.47 -8.31 -6.99
N PRO A 386 8.86 -8.29 -5.79
CA PRO A 386 9.13 -9.25 -4.74
C PRO A 386 8.71 -10.66 -5.17
N VAL A 387 9.63 -11.61 -5.06
CA VAL A 387 9.44 -13.00 -5.46
C VAL A 387 9.80 -13.91 -4.31
N TRP A 388 8.88 -14.81 -3.96
CA TRP A 388 9.06 -15.86 -2.98
C TRP A 388 9.54 -17.14 -3.67
N GLY A 389 10.40 -17.87 -2.96
CA GLY A 389 10.98 -19.14 -3.41
C GLY A 389 12.08 -18.99 -4.48
N PRO A 390 12.58 -20.12 -4.99
CA PRO A 390 13.66 -20.13 -5.97
C PRO A 390 13.23 -19.52 -7.32
N VAL A 391 14.19 -18.93 -8.01
CA VAL A 391 14.04 -18.39 -9.36
C VAL A 391 13.68 -19.52 -10.34
N SER A 392 12.72 -19.25 -11.22
CA SER A 392 12.30 -20.17 -12.28
C SER A 392 13.42 -20.44 -13.27
N THR A 393 13.48 -21.67 -13.77
CA THR A 393 14.32 -22.04 -14.93
C THR A 393 13.92 -21.31 -16.22
N LYS A 394 12.72 -20.72 -16.26
CA LYS A 394 12.17 -19.93 -17.38
C LYS A 394 12.29 -18.42 -17.16
N ALA A 395 12.84 -18.00 -16.02
CA ALA A 395 13.09 -16.59 -15.75
C ALA A 395 14.06 -16.01 -16.80
N PRO A 396 13.89 -14.74 -17.18
CA PRO A 396 14.85 -14.11 -18.07
C PRO A 396 16.22 -13.98 -17.39
N ALA A 397 17.27 -13.90 -18.20
CA ALA A 397 18.60 -13.60 -17.69
C ALA A 397 18.67 -12.14 -17.22
N PHE A 398 19.18 -11.93 -16.00
CA PHE A 398 19.44 -10.60 -15.48
C PHE A 398 20.93 -10.25 -15.68
N PRO A 399 21.24 -9.05 -16.21
CA PRO A 399 22.63 -8.67 -16.45
C PRO A 399 23.42 -8.43 -15.14
N VAL A 400 22.73 -8.09 -14.05
CA VAL A 400 23.33 -7.93 -12.71
C VAL A 400 22.69 -8.89 -11.73
N THR A 401 23.52 -9.64 -11.00
CA THR A 401 23.07 -10.58 -9.96
C THR A 401 23.83 -10.34 -8.65
N ASN A 402 23.10 -10.27 -7.53
CA ASN A 402 23.67 -9.88 -6.23
C ASN A 402 23.83 -11.07 -5.25
N GLY A 403 24.34 -12.21 -5.73
CA GLY A 403 24.64 -13.39 -4.90
C GLY A 403 23.55 -14.47 -4.91
N PRO A 404 23.65 -15.53 -4.09
CA PRO A 404 22.64 -16.59 -3.99
C PRO A 404 21.29 -16.09 -3.46
N ARG A 405 20.20 -16.76 -3.82
CA ARG A 405 18.81 -16.40 -3.45
C ARG A 405 17.86 -17.61 -3.34
N PRO A 406 18.14 -18.60 -2.47
CA PRO A 406 17.33 -19.81 -2.36
C PRO A 406 15.88 -19.61 -1.86
N HIS A 407 15.61 -18.56 -1.08
CA HIS A 407 14.31 -18.40 -0.39
C HIS A 407 13.41 -17.33 -1.04
N GLY A 408 14.00 -16.40 -1.79
CA GLY A 408 13.28 -15.30 -2.42
C GLY A 408 14.23 -14.17 -2.82
N CYS A 409 13.71 -13.22 -3.60
CA CYS A 409 14.47 -12.06 -4.06
C CYS A 409 13.56 -10.93 -4.53
N VAL A 410 14.13 -9.75 -4.75
CA VAL A 410 13.52 -8.66 -5.50
C VAL A 410 14.14 -8.66 -6.90
N MET A 411 13.30 -8.64 -7.93
CA MET A 411 13.70 -8.52 -9.33
C MET A 411 13.31 -7.15 -9.86
N ALA A 412 14.22 -6.47 -10.56
CA ALA A 412 13.98 -5.16 -11.16
C ALA A 412 13.96 -5.23 -12.68
N PHE A 413 13.01 -4.51 -13.27
CA PHE A 413 12.85 -4.38 -14.71
C PHE A 413 12.75 -2.91 -15.08
N LYS A 414 13.32 -2.54 -16.23
CA LYS A 414 13.02 -1.27 -16.89
C LYS A 414 11.82 -1.45 -17.80
N VAL A 415 10.97 -0.44 -17.88
CA VAL A 415 9.89 -0.38 -18.86
C VAL A 415 10.45 0.29 -20.11
N VAL A 416 10.43 -0.43 -21.23
CA VAL A 416 10.96 0.05 -22.51
C VAL A 416 9.93 -0.13 -23.60
N ILE A 417 10.10 0.59 -24.72
CA ILE A 417 9.29 0.38 -25.92
C ILE A 417 10.02 -0.63 -26.81
N ASP A 418 9.40 -1.78 -27.04
CA ASP A 418 9.96 -2.80 -27.93
C ASP A 418 10.05 -2.26 -29.35
N SER A 419 11.25 -2.39 -29.94
CA SER A 419 11.52 -1.81 -31.26
C SER A 419 10.73 -2.46 -32.40
N ALA A 420 10.30 -3.72 -32.24
CA ALA A 420 9.58 -4.49 -33.24
C ALA A 420 8.06 -4.32 -33.10
N THR A 421 7.51 -4.48 -31.89
CA THR A 421 6.07 -4.38 -31.65
C THR A 421 5.59 -2.94 -31.47
N LYS A 422 6.50 -2.00 -31.15
CA LYS A 422 6.19 -0.62 -30.75
C LYS A 422 5.31 -0.53 -29.51
N GLN A 423 5.29 -1.59 -28.69
CA GLN A 423 4.53 -1.65 -27.45
C GLN A 423 5.47 -1.63 -26.24
N PRO A 424 4.99 -1.21 -25.06
CA PRO A 424 5.72 -1.36 -23.82
C PRO A 424 6.08 -2.82 -23.54
N THR A 425 7.25 -3.05 -22.96
CA THR A 425 7.72 -4.35 -22.50
C THR A 425 8.62 -4.16 -21.27
N LEU A 426 9.00 -5.26 -20.63
CA LEU A 426 9.88 -5.24 -19.46
C LEU A 426 11.26 -5.81 -19.81
N GLU A 427 12.29 -4.98 -19.64
CA GLU A 427 13.69 -5.36 -19.79
C GLU A 427 14.29 -5.72 -18.41
N PRO A 428 14.79 -6.95 -18.20
CA PRO A 428 15.42 -7.34 -16.93
C PRO A 428 16.66 -6.50 -16.65
N ALA A 429 16.75 -5.91 -15.45
CA ALA A 429 17.87 -5.05 -15.07
C ALA A 429 18.76 -5.69 -14.00
N TRP A 430 18.19 -6.08 -12.87
CA TRP A 430 18.96 -6.74 -11.82
C TRP A 430 18.10 -7.66 -10.95
N ILE A 431 18.77 -8.56 -10.25
CA ILE A 431 18.17 -9.45 -9.25
C ILE A 431 18.95 -9.37 -7.93
N SER A 432 18.25 -9.19 -6.81
CA SER A 432 18.84 -9.05 -5.48
C SER A 432 19.44 -10.35 -4.97
N GLY A 433 20.18 -10.29 -3.87
CA GLY A 433 20.49 -11.47 -3.05
C GLY A 433 19.26 -12.07 -2.38
N ASP A 434 19.50 -13.00 -1.45
CA ASP A 434 18.46 -13.75 -0.75
C ASP A 434 17.59 -12.87 0.15
N PHE A 435 16.28 -13.08 0.06
CA PHE A 435 15.29 -12.63 1.02
C PHE A 435 14.53 -13.87 1.50
N ASP A 436 14.45 -14.04 2.81
CA ASP A 436 13.49 -14.98 3.41
C ASP A 436 12.12 -14.34 3.34
N VAL A 437 11.48 -14.54 2.18
CA VAL A 437 10.18 -14.02 1.73
C VAL A 437 10.03 -12.48 1.79
N PRO A 438 10.27 -11.77 0.67
CA PRO A 438 10.18 -10.30 0.64
C PRO A 438 8.75 -9.75 0.56
N GLU A 439 8.52 -8.60 1.17
CA GLU A 439 7.32 -7.77 1.03
C GLU A 439 7.44 -6.75 -0.14
N PRO A 440 6.32 -6.09 -0.54
CA PRO A 440 6.35 -4.95 -1.45
C PRO A 440 7.36 -3.90 -1.00
N VAL A 441 8.11 -3.37 -1.97
CA VAL A 441 9.21 -2.46 -1.67
C VAL A 441 8.74 -1.01 -1.58
N ALA A 442 9.40 -0.23 -0.73
CA ALA A 442 9.32 1.22 -0.72
C ALA A 442 10.54 1.81 -1.43
N ILE A 443 10.39 2.93 -2.13
CA ILE A 443 11.45 3.59 -2.88
C ILE A 443 11.54 5.05 -2.46
N ALA A 444 12.76 5.52 -2.17
CA ALA A 444 13.04 6.94 -1.98
C ALA A 444 14.53 7.23 -2.25
N GLY A 445 14.85 8.39 -2.84
CA GLY A 445 16.23 8.82 -3.01
C GLY A 445 17.14 7.86 -3.80
N GLY A 446 16.59 7.12 -4.77
CA GLY A 446 17.35 6.10 -5.52
C GLY A 446 17.68 4.83 -4.72
N VAL A 447 16.98 4.60 -3.61
CA VAL A 447 17.12 3.43 -2.74
C VAL A 447 15.82 2.65 -2.69
N VAL A 448 15.93 1.32 -2.81
CA VAL A 448 14.84 0.36 -2.59
C VAL A 448 14.94 -0.18 -1.17
N PHE A 449 13.89 0.03 -0.37
CA PHE A 449 13.73 -0.54 0.97
C PHE A 449 12.80 -1.75 0.92
N ALA A 450 13.24 -2.85 1.50
CA ALA A 450 12.51 -4.11 1.50
C ALA A 450 12.60 -4.81 2.85
N VAL A 451 11.51 -5.46 3.28
CA VAL A 451 11.52 -6.34 4.45
C VAL A 451 11.55 -7.78 3.98
N SER A 452 12.53 -8.53 4.45
CA SER A 452 12.47 -9.99 4.51
C SER A 452 11.67 -10.36 5.75
N THR A 453 10.56 -11.07 5.63
CA THR A 453 9.65 -11.22 6.78
C THR A 453 10.06 -12.30 7.76
N GLY A 454 10.82 -13.31 7.31
CA GLY A 454 11.18 -14.47 8.11
C GLY A 454 9.98 -15.36 8.48
N GLU A 455 8.86 -15.20 7.77
CA GLU A 455 7.66 -16.00 7.99
C GLU A 455 7.84 -17.47 7.56
N ASN A 456 7.27 -18.38 8.35
CA ASN A 456 7.06 -19.75 7.91
C ASN A 456 5.89 -19.81 6.91
N THR A 457 6.22 -20.05 5.64
CA THR A 457 5.22 -20.05 4.56
C THR A 457 4.50 -21.38 4.35
N GLN A 458 4.85 -22.45 5.07
CA GLN A 458 4.19 -23.75 4.93
C GLN A 458 2.74 -23.71 5.42
N GLN A 459 1.76 -24.02 4.58
CA GLN A 459 0.34 -23.95 4.96
C GLN A 459 -0.29 -25.31 5.30
N THR A 460 0.29 -26.41 4.83
CA THR A 460 -0.27 -27.76 4.97
C THR A 460 0.80 -28.80 5.30
N VAL A 461 0.35 -29.96 5.78
CA VAL A 461 1.12 -31.20 5.77
C VAL A 461 0.59 -32.10 4.66
N GLY A 462 1.48 -32.67 3.84
CA GLY A 462 1.12 -33.64 2.80
C GLY A 462 1.21 -33.10 1.37
N ALA A 463 0.15 -33.29 0.58
CA ALA A 463 0.17 -33.13 -0.88
C ALA A 463 0.44 -31.68 -1.37
N GLN A 464 1.03 -31.58 -2.57
CA GLN A 464 1.43 -30.33 -3.23
C GLN A 464 0.31 -29.65 -4.05
N VAL A 465 -0.86 -30.28 -4.15
CA VAL A 465 -2.03 -29.77 -4.90
C VAL A 465 -3.24 -29.80 -3.98
N LEU A 466 -4.15 -28.83 -4.10
CA LEU A 466 -5.47 -28.89 -3.46
C LEU A 466 -6.20 -30.17 -3.87
N SER A 467 -6.16 -31.17 -3.00
CA SER A 467 -6.91 -32.42 -3.13
C SER A 467 -7.62 -32.72 -1.81
N THR A 468 -8.71 -33.47 -1.89
CA THR A 468 -9.38 -34.03 -0.71
C THR A 468 -8.36 -34.74 0.19
N GLY A 469 -8.28 -34.36 1.47
CA GLY A 469 -7.36 -34.96 2.45
C GLY A 469 -6.20 -34.07 2.93
N LEU A 470 -6.09 -32.81 2.47
CA LEU A 470 -5.12 -31.86 3.02
C LEU A 470 -5.47 -31.47 4.47
N LYS A 471 -4.46 -31.51 5.34
CA LYS A 471 -4.54 -30.94 6.69
C LYS A 471 -3.87 -29.57 6.68
N LEU A 472 -4.65 -28.51 6.92
CA LEU A 472 -4.12 -27.18 7.19
C LEU A 472 -3.33 -27.19 8.52
N LEU A 473 -2.23 -26.45 8.55
CA LEU A 473 -1.54 -26.18 9.81
C LEU A 473 -2.40 -25.30 10.71
N THR A 474 -2.24 -25.49 12.02
CA THR A 474 -2.77 -24.60 13.06
C THR A 474 -1.94 -23.32 13.15
N ASP A 475 -2.47 -22.30 13.81
CA ASP A 475 -1.75 -21.04 14.08
C ASP A 475 -0.43 -21.29 14.84
N ALA A 476 -0.43 -22.22 15.80
CA ALA A 476 0.76 -22.58 16.56
C ALA A 476 1.83 -23.24 15.69
N GLU A 477 1.45 -24.16 14.80
CA GLU A 477 2.39 -24.79 13.86
C GLU A 477 2.93 -23.76 12.84
N ARG A 478 2.10 -22.82 12.39
CA ARG A 478 2.51 -21.70 11.53
C ARG A 478 3.46 -20.72 12.23
N GLY A 479 3.35 -20.56 13.55
CA GLY A 479 4.25 -19.73 14.35
C GLY A 479 5.64 -20.34 14.60
N GLN A 480 5.85 -21.61 14.25
CA GLN A 480 7.14 -22.30 14.37
C GLN A 480 8.01 -22.09 13.11
N ASN A 481 9.31 -22.35 13.22
CA ASN A 481 10.28 -22.26 12.12
C ASN A 481 10.34 -20.87 11.44
N THR A 482 10.00 -19.83 12.20
CA THR A 482 10.14 -18.43 11.78
C THR A 482 11.56 -17.93 12.06
N LYS A 483 11.93 -16.83 11.40
CA LYS A 483 13.18 -16.11 11.61
C LYS A 483 12.88 -14.63 11.82
N ASN A 484 13.81 -13.89 12.39
CA ASN A 484 13.64 -12.45 12.57
C ASN A 484 13.45 -11.77 11.20
N ALA A 485 12.52 -10.82 11.14
CA ALA A 485 12.39 -9.95 10.01
C ALA A 485 13.67 -9.11 9.85
N VAL A 486 14.02 -8.77 8.61
CA VAL A 486 15.22 -7.98 8.31
C VAL A 486 14.87 -6.88 7.32
N LEU A 487 15.18 -5.64 7.67
CA LEU A 487 15.09 -4.50 6.77
C LEU A 487 16.37 -4.42 5.93
N TYR A 488 16.20 -4.30 4.62
CA TYR A 488 17.27 -4.07 3.66
C TYR A 488 17.10 -2.71 2.99
N ALA A 489 18.24 -2.10 2.63
CA ALA A 489 18.29 -1.02 1.65
C ALA A 489 19.18 -1.43 0.49
N LEU A 490 18.66 -1.35 -0.72
CA LEU A 490 19.35 -1.71 -1.96
C LEU A 490 19.50 -0.47 -2.85
N ASP A 491 20.60 -0.40 -3.60
CA ASP A 491 20.70 0.52 -4.73
C ASP A 491 19.56 0.23 -5.72
N ALA A 492 18.73 1.22 -6.04
CA ALA A 492 17.56 1.02 -6.88
C ALA A 492 17.92 0.63 -8.33
N LYS A 493 19.07 1.08 -8.84
CA LYS A 493 19.49 0.83 -10.23
C LYS A 493 20.34 -0.45 -10.37
N THR A 494 20.95 -0.95 -9.30
CA THR A 494 21.83 -2.14 -9.37
C THR A 494 21.42 -3.31 -8.48
N GLY A 495 20.50 -3.12 -7.53
CA GLY A 495 20.09 -4.12 -6.56
C GLY A 495 21.15 -4.47 -5.51
N LYS A 496 22.25 -3.72 -5.46
CA LYS A 496 23.35 -3.95 -4.52
C LYS A 496 22.86 -3.61 -3.12
N ALA A 497 23.03 -4.53 -2.17
CA ALA A 497 22.75 -4.25 -0.77
C ALA A 497 23.70 -3.15 -0.23
N LEU A 498 23.09 -2.09 0.29
CA LEU A 498 23.78 -0.93 0.89
C LEU A 498 23.66 -0.94 2.42
N TYR A 499 22.60 -1.54 2.94
CA TYR A 499 22.34 -1.70 4.37
C TYR A 499 21.49 -2.95 4.63
N GLN A 500 21.68 -3.55 5.82
CA GLN A 500 20.78 -4.53 6.41
C GLN A 500 20.67 -4.30 7.91
N SER A 501 19.50 -4.52 8.50
CA SER A 501 19.28 -4.31 9.93
C SER A 501 19.86 -5.40 10.82
N GLY A 502 20.28 -6.54 10.26
CA GLY A 502 20.64 -7.71 11.05
C GLY A 502 19.48 -8.16 11.93
N ASP A 503 19.76 -8.40 13.21
CA ASP A 503 18.81 -8.88 14.23
C ASP A 503 18.06 -7.75 14.97
N ALA A 504 18.10 -6.52 14.47
CA ALA A 504 17.48 -5.37 15.14
C ALA A 504 15.96 -5.52 15.32
N MET A 505 15.27 -6.17 14.37
CA MET A 505 13.89 -6.59 14.53
C MET A 505 13.86 -7.94 15.22
N ALA A 506 13.04 -8.07 16.26
CA ALA A 506 13.18 -9.14 17.23
C ALA A 506 12.44 -10.42 16.81
N THR A 507 11.40 -10.30 16.01
CA THR A 507 10.63 -11.44 15.49
C THR A 507 10.30 -11.26 14.00
N TRP A 508 9.54 -12.20 13.46
CA TRP A 508 9.06 -12.23 12.07
C TRP A 508 7.87 -11.30 11.89
N VAL A 509 7.35 -11.19 10.67
CA VAL A 509 6.09 -10.50 10.39
C VAL A 509 5.26 -11.26 9.36
N HIS A 510 3.94 -11.24 9.46
CA HIS A 510 3.04 -11.78 8.44
C HIS A 510 2.42 -10.64 7.66
N PHE A 511 2.55 -10.64 6.34
CA PHE A 511 1.87 -9.71 5.44
C PHE A 511 1.95 -8.27 5.98
N SER A 512 3.07 -7.59 5.79
CA SER A 512 3.21 -6.22 6.31
C SER A 512 3.55 -5.25 5.19
N GLY A 513 4.25 -4.18 5.53
CA GLY A 513 4.73 -3.16 4.61
C GLY A 513 5.62 -2.19 5.38
N LEU A 514 6.21 -1.27 4.64
CA LEU A 514 7.03 -0.19 5.19
C LEU A 514 6.33 1.14 4.96
N ALA A 515 6.65 2.10 5.82
CA ALA A 515 6.47 3.51 5.52
C ALA A 515 7.82 4.22 5.53
N VAL A 516 7.97 5.20 4.64
CA VAL A 516 9.17 6.03 4.54
C VAL A 516 8.75 7.48 4.64
N SER A 517 9.38 8.25 5.53
CA SER A 517 9.04 9.65 5.76
C SER A 517 10.13 10.37 6.57
N GLY A 518 10.51 11.57 6.13
CA GLY A 518 11.45 12.45 6.81
C GLY A 518 12.86 11.88 7.04
N GLY A 519 13.36 11.02 6.15
CA GLY A 519 14.63 10.31 6.35
C GLY A 519 14.57 9.19 7.40
N ARG A 520 13.35 8.68 7.66
CA ARG A 520 13.08 7.55 8.55
C ARG A 520 12.26 6.46 7.84
N ILE A 521 12.42 5.23 8.30
CA ILE A 521 11.73 4.03 7.81
C ILE A 521 11.04 3.38 9.00
N TYR A 522 9.75 3.07 8.83
CA TYR A 522 8.92 2.46 9.86
C TYR A 522 8.51 1.06 9.45
N ALA A 523 8.66 0.12 10.38
CA ALA A 523 8.34 -1.29 10.21
C ALA A 523 7.70 -1.86 11.48
N VAL A 524 7.10 -3.05 11.37
CA VAL A 524 6.47 -3.76 12.50
C VAL A 524 6.88 -5.23 12.54
N ASP A 525 6.75 -5.86 13.70
CA ASP A 525 6.92 -7.31 13.89
C ASP A 525 5.63 -7.98 14.45
N HIS A 526 5.63 -9.31 14.51
CA HIS A 526 4.50 -10.13 14.99
C HIS A 526 4.26 -9.96 16.51
N ASP A 527 5.29 -9.56 17.25
CA ASP A 527 5.18 -9.27 18.69
C ASP A 527 4.55 -7.90 18.95
N SER A 528 4.10 -7.18 17.93
CA SER A 528 3.48 -5.85 18.03
C SER A 528 4.45 -4.74 18.45
N ARG A 529 5.68 -4.80 17.96
CA ARG A 529 6.64 -3.69 18.05
C ARG A 529 6.60 -2.84 16.79
N VAL A 530 6.68 -1.53 16.97
CA VAL A 530 6.92 -0.56 15.92
C VAL A 530 8.39 -0.15 15.96
N TYR A 531 9.05 -0.17 14.82
CA TYR A 531 10.46 0.16 14.65
C TYR A 531 10.62 1.44 13.85
N CYS A 532 11.60 2.26 14.22
CA CYS A 532 12.06 3.37 13.40
C CYS A 532 13.56 3.23 13.12
N PHE A 533 13.90 3.09 11.84
CA PHE A 533 15.26 3.22 11.35
C PHE A 533 15.43 4.60 10.75
N GLY A 534 16.58 5.24 10.96
CA GLY A 534 16.82 6.58 10.41
C GLY A 534 18.29 6.85 10.20
N LEU A 535 18.58 7.88 9.38
CA LEU A 535 19.95 8.32 9.14
C LEU A 535 20.59 8.86 10.42
N LYS A 536 21.90 8.67 10.61
CA LYS A 536 22.65 9.28 11.72
C LYS A 536 22.37 10.79 11.84
N GLY A 537 22.06 11.24 13.05
CA GLY A 537 21.77 12.65 13.35
C GLY A 537 20.37 13.16 12.94
N LYS A 538 19.53 12.30 12.34
CA LYS A 538 18.10 12.55 12.12
C LYS A 538 17.22 11.87 13.15
#